data_AF-A0AAE0D0A4-F1
#
_entry.id   AF-A0AAE0D0A4-F1
#
_cell.length_a   1.000
_cell.length_b   1.000
_cell.length_c   1.000
_cell.angle_alpha   90.00
_cell.angle_beta   90.00
_cell.angle_gamma   90.00
#
_symmetry.space_group_name_H-M   'P 1'
#
loop_
_entity.id
_entity.type
_entity.pdbx_description
1 polymer ?
#
loop_
_entity_poly.entity_id
_entity_poly.type
_entity_poly.pdbx_seq_one_letter_code
_entity_poly.pdbx_strand_id
1 'polypeptide(L)'
;MTTLLDLPAELVYEILSGLTEPDPGPYRFRFEDAKPSFSTERVNESLSTMAKVCRTSRILRDLIEPLLYQFVYIPDATAKPLLALLRCWKSRPHCAGYTRRFTAETKWAVQGTPPQVMDKKDVAFVSEIAEELKVYLRETWDEYTWNTDILIELAMIQAHRIQSVELEFCQRRGIYRPTFESLLPELGNTTHVSFPNLSYLYIVQAGLRVGELDHVLDRAPNLAKLRLLMCDFNYPSQTLPANLTSLCIFQCSSILPSRLETIILSIEKLSRLEFTLRCQSKDLARVITSLSKHEKTLKSLTVCLKWYGRSGSSRVKVPLEALTSLGSLTTDVRSFGFGGTGLIQSLPASLQKLRIIRSPETTKDELACFHTELCSARTHGMENLRVLSSGPEYWEELDSDHDTVFDGSMFL
;
A
#
# COMPACT_ATOMS: atom_id res chain seq x y z
N MET A 1 48.84 -15.73 -0.53
CA MET A 1 47.89 -14.63 -0.29
C MET A 1 46.50 -15.22 -0.35
N THR A 2 45.74 -15.09 0.72
CA THR A 2 44.33 -15.52 0.76
C THR A 2 43.44 -14.42 0.20
N THR A 3 42.50 -14.79 -0.65
CA THR A 3 41.53 -13.90 -1.29
C THR A 3 40.12 -14.21 -0.80
N LEU A 4 39.21 -13.25 -0.90
CA LEU A 4 37.78 -13.46 -0.59
C LEU A 4 37.16 -14.58 -1.44
N LEU A 5 37.71 -14.83 -2.65
CA LEU A 5 37.26 -15.89 -3.55
C LEU A 5 37.73 -17.29 -3.13
N ASP A 6 38.61 -17.38 -2.12
CA ASP A 6 39.04 -18.67 -1.56
C ASP A 6 38.03 -19.21 -0.55
N LEU A 7 37.00 -18.42 -0.20
CA LEU A 7 35.89 -18.84 0.66
C LEU A 7 34.77 -19.54 -0.14
N PRO A 8 34.04 -20.48 0.48
CA PRO A 8 32.79 -21.01 -0.05
C PRO A 8 31.81 -19.90 -0.46
N ALA A 9 31.10 -20.10 -1.57
CA ALA A 9 30.20 -19.10 -2.14
C ALA A 9 29.11 -18.66 -1.15
N GLU A 10 28.66 -19.56 -0.28
CA GLU A 10 27.67 -19.30 0.77
C GLU A 10 28.20 -18.29 1.80
N LEU A 11 29.46 -18.42 2.22
CA LEU A 11 30.10 -17.49 3.16
C LEU A 11 30.38 -16.14 2.51
N VAL A 12 30.79 -16.14 1.24
CA VAL A 12 30.95 -14.89 0.47
C VAL A 12 29.60 -14.18 0.34
N TYR A 13 28.53 -14.92 0.05
CA TYR A 13 27.17 -14.38 -0.02
C TYR A 13 26.70 -13.80 1.32
N GLU A 14 26.94 -14.49 2.44
CA GLU A 14 26.58 -14.01 3.78
C GLU A 14 27.33 -12.73 4.17
N ILE A 15 28.63 -12.66 3.85
CA ILE A 15 29.42 -11.43 4.07
C ILE A 15 28.86 -10.27 3.24
N LEU A 16 28.51 -10.54 1.98
CA LEU A 16 28.01 -9.51 1.06
C LEU A 16 26.58 -9.10 1.35
N SER A 17 25.72 -10.01 1.81
CA SER A 17 24.36 -9.69 2.25
C SER A 17 24.38 -8.85 3.54
N GLY A 18 25.39 -9.01 4.39
CA GLY A 18 25.66 -8.10 5.51
C GLY A 18 25.95 -6.65 5.11
N LEU A 19 26.25 -6.37 3.83
CA LEU A 19 26.40 -5.01 3.29
C LEU A 19 25.07 -4.39 2.86
N THR A 20 24.00 -5.18 2.78
CA THR A 20 22.65 -4.68 2.49
C THR A 20 21.97 -4.27 3.78
N GLU A 21 21.31 -3.10 3.79
CA GLU A 21 20.33 -2.87 4.85
C GLU A 21 19.28 -3.99 4.78
N PRO A 22 18.78 -4.48 5.93
CA PRO A 22 17.71 -5.48 5.94
C PRO A 22 16.57 -5.02 5.05
N ASP A 23 16.01 -5.95 4.27
CA ASP A 23 14.91 -5.70 3.33
C ASP A 23 13.89 -4.79 4.03
N PRO A 24 13.77 -3.51 3.63
CA PRO A 24 12.83 -2.64 4.29
C PRO A 24 11.47 -3.29 4.14
N GLY A 25 10.62 -3.29 5.16
CA GLY A 25 9.25 -3.75 4.98
C GLY A 25 8.53 -3.03 3.82
N PRO A 26 7.27 -3.38 3.53
CA PRO A 26 6.47 -2.64 2.54
C PRO A 26 6.56 -1.12 2.79
N TYR A 27 6.89 -0.37 1.74
CA TYR A 27 7.27 1.04 1.72
C TYR A 27 6.02 1.79 1.33
N ARG A 28 5.69 2.79 2.13
CA ARG A 28 4.38 3.41 2.03
C ARG A 28 4.60 4.84 1.60
N PHE A 29 4.14 5.16 0.39
CA PHE A 29 4.18 6.51 -0.13
C PHE A 29 3.42 7.46 0.79
N ARG A 30 3.98 8.67 0.92
CA ARG A 30 3.29 9.91 1.30
C ARG A 30 2.28 9.79 2.44
N PHE A 31 2.82 9.66 3.64
CA PHE A 31 2.36 10.55 4.72
C PHE A 31 3.53 11.48 4.99
N GLU A 32 3.29 12.79 4.95
CA GLU A 32 4.33 13.84 4.85
C GLU A 32 5.40 13.80 5.95
N ASP A 33 5.24 12.97 6.98
CA ASP A 33 6.19 12.77 8.09
C ASP A 33 6.57 11.30 8.37
N ALA A 34 6.12 10.33 7.57
CA ALA A 34 6.60 8.95 7.71
C ALA A 34 7.97 8.84 7.04
N LYS A 35 9.04 9.05 7.82
CA LYS A 35 10.39 8.70 7.39
C LYS A 35 10.35 7.24 6.89
N PRO A 36 11.02 6.93 5.76
CA PRO A 36 11.21 5.54 5.37
C PRO A 36 11.74 4.76 6.58
N SER A 37 11.27 3.52 6.79
CA SER A 37 11.76 2.65 7.87
C SER A 37 13.23 2.23 7.70
N PHE A 38 13.89 2.74 6.65
CA PHE A 38 15.27 2.53 6.28
C PHE A 38 15.97 3.86 5.99
N SER A 39 17.28 3.92 6.12
CA SER A 39 18.00 5.14 5.78
C SER A 39 18.27 5.17 4.29
N THR A 40 17.68 6.12 3.56
CA THR A 40 17.94 6.29 2.11
C THR A 40 19.42 6.55 1.84
N GLU A 41 20.12 7.24 2.74
CA GLU A 41 21.57 7.47 2.66
C GLU A 41 22.34 6.15 2.77
N ARG A 42 22.02 5.33 3.78
CA ARG A 42 22.67 4.02 3.95
C ARG A 42 22.35 3.06 2.83
N VAL A 43 21.10 3.01 2.37
CA VAL A 43 20.72 2.22 1.19
C VAL A 43 21.52 2.65 -0.04
N ASN A 44 21.68 3.96 -0.28
CA ASN A 44 22.49 4.45 -1.39
C ASN A 44 23.98 4.09 -1.24
N GLU A 45 24.54 4.15 -0.03
CA GLU A 45 25.91 3.73 0.26
C GLU A 45 26.11 2.22 0.05
N SER A 46 25.17 1.40 0.52
CA SER A 46 25.14 -0.05 0.31
C SER A 46 25.04 -0.40 -1.17
N LEU A 47 24.10 0.20 -1.91
CA LEU A 47 23.95 0.01 -3.36
C LEU A 47 25.21 0.45 -4.12
N SER A 48 25.81 1.58 -3.76
CA SER A 48 27.07 2.05 -4.34
C SER A 48 28.23 1.08 -4.08
N THR A 49 28.32 0.55 -2.87
CA THR A 49 29.33 -0.44 -2.49
C THR A 49 29.14 -1.74 -3.26
N MET A 50 27.92 -2.27 -3.31
CA MET A 50 27.59 -3.46 -4.12
C MET A 50 27.92 -3.26 -5.60
N ALA A 51 27.57 -2.10 -6.16
CA ALA A 51 27.88 -1.76 -7.55
C ALA A 51 29.40 -1.70 -7.82
N LYS A 52 30.22 -1.29 -6.84
CA LYS A 52 31.69 -1.36 -6.93
C LYS A 52 32.17 -2.81 -6.89
N VAL A 53 31.64 -3.64 -6.00
CA VAL A 53 32.03 -5.05 -5.87
C VAL A 53 31.64 -5.85 -7.14
N CYS A 54 30.48 -5.58 -7.76
CA CYS A 54 30.12 -6.18 -9.06
C CYS A 54 31.13 -5.91 -10.18
N ARG A 55 31.94 -4.84 -10.07
CA ARG A 55 32.94 -4.48 -11.08
C ARG A 55 34.29 -5.16 -10.86
N THR A 56 34.54 -5.75 -9.70
CA THR A 56 35.86 -6.33 -9.37
C THR A 56 36.07 -7.71 -9.99
N SER A 57 35.03 -8.55 -10.03
CA SER A 57 35.11 -9.93 -10.53
C SER A 57 33.75 -10.41 -11.04
N ARG A 58 33.77 -11.35 -12.00
CA ARG A 58 32.56 -12.01 -12.51
C ARG A 58 31.86 -12.85 -11.44
N ILE A 59 32.62 -13.55 -10.60
CA ILE A 59 32.06 -14.40 -9.53
C ILE A 59 31.32 -13.54 -8.50
N LEU A 60 31.94 -12.42 -8.09
CA LEU A 60 31.31 -11.51 -7.13
C LEU A 60 30.08 -10.82 -7.73
N ARG A 61 30.12 -10.52 -9.03
CA ARG A 61 28.97 -10.01 -9.76
C ARG A 61 27.79 -10.98 -9.76
N ASP A 62 28.03 -12.24 -10.07
CA ASP A 62 26.99 -13.26 -10.13
C ASP A 62 26.34 -13.50 -8.75
N LEU A 63 27.09 -13.29 -7.66
CA LEU A 63 26.58 -13.37 -6.28
C LEU A 63 25.81 -12.12 -5.83
N ILE A 64 26.22 -10.93 -6.27
CA ILE A 64 25.66 -9.65 -5.77
C ILE A 64 24.49 -9.16 -6.61
N GLU A 65 24.45 -9.45 -7.91
CA GLU A 65 23.35 -8.98 -8.76
C GLU A 65 21.96 -9.34 -8.28
N PRO A 66 21.70 -10.57 -7.79
CA PRO A 66 20.42 -10.88 -7.16
C PRO A 66 20.07 -9.92 -6.03
N LEU A 67 21.03 -9.58 -5.17
CA LEU A 67 20.85 -8.65 -4.04
C LEU A 67 20.63 -7.21 -4.52
N LEU A 68 21.41 -6.77 -5.52
CA LEU A 68 21.35 -5.41 -6.06
C LEU A 68 20.00 -5.11 -6.73
N TYR A 69 19.41 -6.08 -7.41
CA TYR A 69 18.17 -5.91 -8.16
C TYR A 69 16.94 -6.47 -7.43
N GLN A 70 17.09 -7.04 -6.23
CA GLN A 70 16.00 -7.62 -5.44
C GLN A 70 14.89 -6.59 -5.18
N PHE A 71 15.30 -5.38 -4.80
CA PHE A 71 14.42 -4.24 -4.55
C PHE A 71 14.81 -3.08 -5.46
N VAL A 72 13.89 -2.67 -6.34
CA VAL A 72 14.04 -1.50 -7.18
C VAL A 72 13.13 -0.40 -6.66
N TYR A 73 13.74 0.68 -6.19
CA TYR A 73 13.06 1.87 -5.72
C TYR A 73 13.40 3.08 -6.58
N ILE A 74 12.38 3.73 -7.14
CA ILE A 74 12.50 4.96 -7.91
C ILE A 74 11.69 6.07 -7.21
N PRO A 75 12.32 6.84 -6.31
CA PRO A 75 11.71 8.05 -5.76
C PRO A 75 11.56 9.10 -6.86
N ASP A 76 10.52 9.94 -6.76
CA ASP A 76 10.26 11.03 -7.71
C ASP A 76 10.42 10.59 -9.19
N ALA A 77 9.83 9.44 -9.50
CA ALA A 77 9.88 8.77 -10.79
C ALA A 77 9.55 9.76 -11.92
N THR A 78 10.52 9.85 -12.84
CA THR A 78 10.45 10.59 -14.10
C THR A 78 10.86 9.66 -15.23
N ALA A 79 10.68 10.08 -16.48
CA ALA A 79 11.04 9.26 -17.63
C ALA A 79 12.51 8.79 -17.62
N LYS A 80 13.44 9.67 -17.22
CA LYS A 80 14.90 9.38 -17.27
C LYS A 80 15.34 8.17 -16.42
N PRO A 81 15.07 8.07 -15.10
CA PRO A 81 15.44 6.91 -14.30
C PRO A 81 14.74 5.62 -14.76
N LEU A 82 13.48 5.71 -15.19
CA LEU A 82 12.73 4.55 -15.70
C LEU A 82 13.32 4.05 -17.03
N LEU A 83 13.64 4.95 -17.96
CA LEU A 83 14.33 4.60 -19.21
C LEU A 83 15.71 3.99 -18.93
N ALA A 84 16.45 4.50 -17.95
CA ALA A 84 17.73 3.92 -17.55
C ALA A 84 17.57 2.50 -17.01
N LEU A 85 16.53 2.25 -16.19
CA LEU A 85 16.18 0.90 -15.70
C LEU A 85 15.84 -0.04 -16.86
N LEU A 86 14.91 0.36 -17.73
CA LEU A 86 14.49 -0.46 -18.88
C LEU A 86 15.65 -0.76 -19.82
N ARG A 87 16.55 0.20 -20.07
CA ARG A 87 17.78 -0.03 -20.85
C ARG A 87 18.72 -1.00 -20.17
N CYS A 88 18.88 -0.88 -18.84
CA CYS A 88 19.67 -1.82 -18.06
C CYS A 88 19.12 -3.23 -18.22
N TRP A 89 17.82 -3.41 -18.03
CA TRP A 89 17.15 -4.71 -18.19
C TRP A 89 17.15 -5.23 -19.62
N LYS A 90 17.03 -4.36 -20.63
CA LYS A 90 17.20 -4.75 -22.04
C LYS A 90 18.59 -5.33 -22.29
N SER A 91 19.63 -4.67 -21.77
CA SER A 91 21.02 -5.15 -21.92
C SER A 91 21.32 -6.37 -21.05
N ARG A 92 20.56 -6.57 -19.96
CA ARG A 92 20.77 -7.61 -18.94
C ARG A 92 19.43 -8.18 -18.45
N PRO A 93 18.74 -9.00 -19.27
CA PRO A 93 17.36 -9.41 -18.98
C PRO A 93 17.20 -10.21 -17.69
N HIS A 94 18.24 -10.95 -17.28
CA HIS A 94 18.22 -11.73 -16.05
C HIS A 94 18.08 -10.85 -14.80
N CYS A 95 18.53 -9.58 -14.84
CA CYS A 95 18.40 -8.64 -13.72
C CYS A 95 16.93 -8.31 -13.41
N ALA A 96 16.07 -8.19 -14.43
CA ALA A 96 14.62 -8.01 -14.21
C ALA A 96 13.99 -9.23 -13.50
N GLY A 97 14.56 -10.42 -13.71
CA GLY A 97 14.15 -11.65 -13.03
C GLY A 97 14.59 -11.75 -11.57
N TYR A 98 15.51 -10.91 -11.10
CA TYR A 98 15.87 -10.83 -9.69
C TYR A 98 14.94 -9.93 -8.89
N THR A 99 14.25 -9.00 -9.55
CA THR A 99 13.34 -8.05 -8.90
C THR A 99 12.16 -8.77 -8.27
N ARG A 100 12.14 -8.74 -6.93
CA ARG A 100 11.04 -9.22 -6.09
C ARG A 100 10.16 -8.08 -5.63
N ARG A 101 10.71 -6.87 -5.59
CA ARG A 101 9.98 -5.70 -5.18
C ARG A 101 10.27 -4.50 -6.06
N PHE A 102 9.20 -3.81 -6.44
CA PHE A 102 9.25 -2.65 -7.30
C PHE A 102 8.38 -1.55 -6.72
N THR A 103 9.03 -0.42 -6.46
CA THR A 103 8.41 0.76 -5.88
C THR A 103 8.74 1.96 -6.76
N ALA A 104 7.72 2.64 -7.27
CA ALA A 104 7.90 3.85 -8.08
C ALA A 104 6.96 4.96 -7.57
N GLU A 105 7.54 6.08 -7.16
CA GLU A 105 6.81 7.24 -6.65
C GLU A 105 6.80 8.36 -7.68
N THR A 106 5.72 8.61 -8.41
CA THR A 106 5.69 9.82 -9.26
C THR A 106 5.71 11.09 -8.40
N LYS A 107 6.33 12.15 -8.92
CA LYS A 107 6.34 13.45 -8.24
C LYS A 107 4.91 14.00 -8.21
N TRP A 108 4.30 14.03 -7.04
CA TRP A 108 3.01 14.68 -6.82
C TRP A 108 3.17 16.19 -6.92
N ALA A 109 2.52 16.78 -7.90
CA ALA A 109 2.40 18.22 -8.02
C ALA A 109 0.92 18.61 -7.95
N VAL A 110 0.58 19.52 -7.03
CA VAL A 110 -0.78 20.07 -6.89
C VAL A 110 -1.24 20.76 -8.19
N GLN A 111 -0.31 21.20 -9.04
CA GLN A 111 -0.59 21.78 -10.36
C GLN A 111 -0.54 20.76 -11.51
N GLY A 112 -0.33 19.48 -11.20
CA GLY A 112 -0.09 18.42 -12.17
C GLY A 112 1.38 18.36 -12.60
N THR A 113 1.79 17.20 -13.09
CA THR A 113 3.15 16.98 -13.59
C THR A 113 3.16 17.24 -15.10
N PRO A 114 4.00 18.15 -15.62
CA PRO A 114 4.08 18.37 -17.06
C PRO A 114 4.58 17.10 -17.78
N PRO A 115 4.23 16.92 -19.08
CA PRO A 115 4.77 15.82 -19.88
C PRO A 115 6.30 15.84 -19.83
N GLN A 116 6.89 14.67 -19.60
CA GLN A 116 8.34 14.54 -19.62
C GLN A 116 8.80 14.50 -21.07
N VAL A 117 9.67 15.44 -21.47
CA VAL A 117 10.20 15.49 -22.83
C VAL A 117 11.06 14.24 -23.07
N MET A 118 10.70 13.45 -24.08
CA MET A 118 11.46 12.30 -24.55
C MET A 118 11.96 12.54 -25.96
N ASP A 119 13.18 12.10 -26.25
CA ASP A 119 13.70 12.20 -27.61
C ASP A 119 13.19 11.04 -28.48
N LYS A 120 13.33 11.17 -29.81
CA LYS A 120 12.85 10.14 -30.75
C LYS A 120 13.51 8.77 -30.53
N LYS A 121 14.72 8.71 -29.96
CA LYS A 121 15.42 7.45 -29.67
C LYS A 121 14.85 6.78 -28.44
N ASP A 122 14.51 7.56 -27.40
CA ASP A 122 13.79 7.07 -26.23
C ASP A 122 12.42 6.50 -26.62
N VAL A 123 11.67 7.22 -27.47
CA VAL A 123 10.35 6.77 -27.95
C VAL A 123 10.46 5.47 -28.76
N ALA A 124 11.42 5.40 -29.70
CA ALA A 124 11.67 4.19 -30.47
C ALA A 124 12.07 3.01 -29.58
N PHE A 125 12.94 3.24 -28.60
CA PHE A 125 13.36 2.23 -27.64
C PHE A 125 12.19 1.67 -26.83
N VAL A 126 11.31 2.53 -26.29
CA VAL A 126 10.16 2.08 -25.50
C VAL A 126 9.15 1.33 -26.37
N SER A 127 8.98 1.75 -27.62
CA SER A 127 8.14 1.05 -28.59
C SER A 127 8.66 -0.36 -28.88
N GLU A 128 9.99 -0.53 -29.03
CA GLU A 128 10.65 -1.84 -29.16
C GLU A 128 10.39 -2.72 -27.94
N ILE A 129 10.50 -2.18 -26.72
CA ILE A 129 10.20 -2.92 -25.48
C ILE A 129 8.73 -3.37 -25.45
N ALA A 130 7.79 -2.50 -25.80
CA ALA A 130 6.37 -2.86 -25.85
C ALA A 130 6.08 -3.96 -26.88
N GLU A 131 6.73 -3.92 -28.03
CA GLU A 131 6.66 -4.96 -29.06
C GLU A 131 7.19 -6.31 -28.57
N GLU A 132 8.36 -6.32 -27.91
CA GLU A 132 8.93 -7.54 -27.33
C GLU A 132 8.05 -8.15 -26.23
N LEU A 133 7.46 -7.29 -25.40
CA LEU A 133 6.49 -7.69 -24.38
C LEU A 133 5.13 -8.05 -24.99
N LYS A 134 4.92 -7.82 -26.29
CA LYS A 134 3.66 -8.02 -27.02
C LYS A 134 2.48 -7.34 -26.33
N VAL A 135 2.67 -6.09 -25.93
CA VAL A 135 1.64 -5.27 -25.29
C VAL A 135 1.32 -4.04 -26.13
N TYR A 136 0.07 -3.60 -26.06
CA TYR A 136 -0.36 -2.40 -26.78
C TYR A 136 0.25 -1.14 -26.17
N LEU A 137 0.75 -0.25 -27.03
CA LEU A 137 1.23 1.07 -26.66
C LEU A 137 0.47 2.11 -27.49
N ARG A 138 -0.26 3.01 -26.82
CA ARG A 138 -1.09 4.02 -27.46
C ARG A 138 -0.23 4.94 -28.35
N GLU A 139 -0.75 5.33 -29.51
CA GLU A 139 -0.11 6.36 -30.33
C GLU A 139 0.06 7.66 -29.55
N THR A 140 1.14 8.41 -29.83
CA THR A 140 1.48 9.70 -29.17
C THR A 140 1.60 9.63 -27.65
N TRP A 141 1.80 8.44 -27.08
CA TRP A 141 1.92 8.25 -25.62
C TRP A 141 3.00 9.12 -24.97
N ASP A 142 4.04 9.43 -25.72
CA ASP A 142 5.19 10.22 -25.29
C ASP A 142 4.88 11.70 -25.09
N GLU A 143 3.81 12.21 -25.71
CA GLU A 143 3.42 13.62 -25.67
C GLU A 143 2.59 13.99 -24.41
N TYR A 144 2.13 13.00 -23.65
CA TYR A 144 1.21 13.21 -22.54
C TYR A 144 1.85 13.09 -21.16
N THR A 145 1.16 13.65 -20.15
CA THR A 145 1.59 13.64 -18.74
C THR A 145 1.69 12.25 -18.12
N TRP A 146 0.99 11.26 -18.70
CA TRP A 146 1.00 9.86 -18.26
C TRP A 146 2.08 9.02 -18.96
N ASN A 147 3.00 9.63 -19.70
CA ASN A 147 4.11 8.90 -20.32
C ASN A 147 5.01 8.19 -19.27
N THR A 148 5.14 8.78 -18.09
CA THR A 148 5.87 8.19 -16.95
C THR A 148 5.12 6.98 -16.38
N ASP A 149 3.78 7.03 -16.32
CA ASP A 149 2.95 5.92 -15.86
C ASP A 149 3.12 4.69 -16.76
N ILE A 150 3.22 4.88 -18.08
CA ILE A 150 3.52 3.80 -19.03
C ILE A 150 4.86 3.15 -18.75
N LEU A 151 5.90 3.94 -18.49
CA LEU A 151 7.23 3.40 -18.20
C LEU A 151 7.23 2.60 -16.88
N ILE A 152 6.45 3.03 -15.89
CA ILE A 152 6.23 2.29 -14.63
C ILE A 152 5.53 0.95 -14.93
N GLU A 153 4.48 0.95 -15.73
CA GLU A 153 3.74 -0.26 -16.10
C GLU A 153 4.62 -1.25 -16.88
N LEU A 154 5.40 -0.77 -17.85
CA LEU A 154 6.34 -1.62 -18.61
C LEU A 154 7.42 -2.22 -17.70
N ALA A 155 7.94 -1.46 -16.74
CA ALA A 155 8.89 -1.97 -15.77
C ALA A 155 8.26 -3.08 -14.89
N MET A 156 7.03 -2.87 -14.42
CA MET A 156 6.29 -3.90 -13.68
C MET A 156 6.09 -5.17 -14.53
N ILE A 157 5.70 -5.04 -15.81
CA ILE A 157 5.48 -6.17 -16.72
C ILE A 157 6.78 -6.96 -16.96
N GLN A 158 7.93 -6.27 -17.08
CA GLN A 158 9.22 -6.92 -17.31
C GLN A 158 9.74 -7.70 -16.07
N ALA A 159 9.35 -7.27 -14.87
CA ALA A 159 9.69 -7.91 -13.60
C ALA A 159 8.83 -9.15 -13.30
N HIS A 160 8.94 -10.20 -14.11
CA HIS A 160 8.12 -11.42 -14.04
C HIS A 160 8.17 -12.21 -12.70
N ARG A 161 9.13 -11.93 -11.81
CA ARG A 161 9.31 -12.57 -10.50
C ARG A 161 8.84 -11.72 -9.32
N ILE A 162 8.15 -10.63 -9.62
CA ILE A 162 7.70 -9.64 -8.66
C ILE A 162 6.74 -10.25 -7.62
N GLN A 163 6.95 -9.88 -6.36
CA GLN A 163 6.19 -10.33 -5.19
C GLN A 163 5.44 -9.19 -4.51
N SER A 164 6.00 -7.97 -4.58
CA SER A 164 5.45 -6.77 -3.96
C SER A 164 5.59 -5.58 -4.91
N VAL A 165 4.48 -4.89 -5.17
CA VAL A 165 4.43 -3.73 -6.05
C VAL A 165 3.79 -2.55 -5.32
N GLU A 166 4.46 -1.41 -5.38
CA GLU A 166 4.01 -0.14 -4.80
C GLU A 166 4.13 0.93 -5.90
N LEU A 167 3.01 1.42 -6.41
CA LEU A 167 3.01 2.42 -7.49
C LEU A 167 2.22 3.67 -7.08
N GLU A 168 2.84 4.83 -7.23
CA GLU A 168 2.14 6.11 -7.29
C GLU A 168 2.16 6.63 -8.73
N PHE A 169 0.99 6.73 -9.35
CA PHE A 169 0.83 7.25 -10.70
C PHE A 169 0.55 8.75 -10.71
N CYS A 170 0.87 9.40 -11.84
CA CYS A 170 0.54 10.79 -12.07
C CYS A 170 -0.96 11.05 -11.86
N GLN A 171 -1.29 12.21 -11.28
CA GLN A 171 -2.68 12.66 -11.20
C GLN A 171 -3.30 12.77 -12.59
N ARG A 172 -4.52 12.27 -12.72
CA ARG A 172 -5.27 12.35 -13.98
C ARG A 172 -5.64 13.81 -14.28
N ARG A 173 -5.08 14.36 -15.35
CA ARG A 173 -5.45 15.64 -15.96
C ARG A 173 -5.39 15.54 -17.48
N GLY A 174 -6.29 16.24 -18.18
CA GLY A 174 -6.29 16.26 -19.64
C GLY A 174 -6.84 14.97 -20.27
N ILE A 175 -6.20 14.48 -21.33
CA ILE A 175 -6.67 13.32 -22.08
C ILE A 175 -6.61 12.07 -21.22
N TYR A 176 -7.77 11.42 -21.08
CA TYR A 176 -7.93 10.22 -20.30
C TYR A 176 -7.24 9.01 -20.93
N ARG A 177 -6.52 8.27 -20.10
CA ARG A 177 -5.91 6.98 -20.43
C ARG A 177 -6.14 6.02 -19.26
N PRO A 178 -6.77 4.84 -19.49
CA PRO A 178 -6.90 3.82 -18.46
C PRO A 178 -5.54 3.39 -17.91
N THR A 179 -5.44 3.17 -16.62
CA THR A 179 -4.25 2.58 -16.01
C THR A 179 -4.16 1.12 -16.44
N PHE A 180 -2.96 0.64 -16.80
CA PHE A 180 -2.74 -0.67 -17.42
C PHE A 180 -3.53 -0.90 -18.71
N GLU A 181 -3.74 0.16 -19.50
CA GLU A 181 -4.42 0.09 -20.81
C GLU A 181 -3.83 -1.01 -21.70
N SER A 182 -2.52 -1.24 -21.63
CA SER A 182 -1.81 -2.24 -22.43
C SER A 182 -2.25 -3.68 -22.15
N LEU A 183 -2.97 -3.93 -21.05
CA LEU A 183 -3.49 -5.23 -20.63
C LEU A 183 -5.00 -5.41 -20.92
N LEU A 184 -5.66 -4.40 -21.52
CA LEU A 184 -7.06 -4.48 -21.91
C LEU A 184 -7.26 -5.57 -22.98
N PRO A 185 -8.23 -6.49 -22.80
CA PRO A 185 -8.50 -7.57 -23.75
C PRO A 185 -8.85 -7.07 -25.16
N GLU A 186 -9.47 -5.89 -25.28
CA GLU A 186 -9.87 -5.34 -26.59
C GLU A 186 -8.67 -4.87 -27.42
N LEU A 187 -7.51 -4.65 -26.80
CA LEU A 187 -6.32 -4.08 -27.44
C LEU A 187 -5.28 -5.15 -27.81
N GLY A 188 -5.48 -6.41 -27.43
CA GLY A 188 -4.63 -7.52 -27.82
C GLY A 188 -4.66 -8.70 -26.86
N ASN A 189 -4.14 -9.85 -27.32
CA ASN A 189 -3.97 -11.01 -26.46
C ASN A 189 -2.71 -10.87 -25.59
N THR A 190 -2.91 -10.52 -24.32
CA THR A 190 -1.84 -10.35 -23.31
C THR A 190 -1.92 -11.39 -22.19
N THR A 191 -2.42 -12.58 -22.50
CA THR A 191 -2.54 -13.71 -21.55
C THR A 191 -1.20 -14.29 -21.12
N HIS A 192 -0.13 -14.04 -21.89
CA HIS A 192 1.25 -14.39 -21.51
C HIS A 192 1.81 -13.50 -20.40
N VAL A 193 1.25 -12.30 -20.20
CA VAL A 193 1.60 -11.44 -19.07
C VAL A 193 0.87 -11.95 -17.84
N SER A 194 1.63 -12.42 -16.85
CA SER A 194 1.09 -12.91 -15.59
C SER A 194 2.01 -12.54 -14.42
N PHE A 195 1.42 -12.41 -13.24
CA PHE A 195 2.10 -12.06 -12.00
C PHE A 195 1.87 -13.14 -10.94
N PRO A 196 2.33 -14.39 -11.18
CA PRO A 196 2.01 -15.52 -10.31
C PRO A 196 2.64 -15.39 -8.92
N ASN A 197 3.71 -14.62 -8.76
CA ASN A 197 4.37 -14.43 -7.46
C ASN A 197 3.85 -13.20 -6.71
N LEU A 198 3.03 -12.36 -7.34
CA LEU A 198 2.59 -11.10 -6.76
C LEU A 198 1.63 -11.38 -5.59
N SER A 199 2.07 -11.00 -4.40
CA SER A 199 1.36 -11.21 -3.14
C SER A 199 0.84 -9.90 -2.53
N TYR A 200 1.44 -8.77 -2.92
CA TYR A 200 1.12 -7.44 -2.43
C TYR A 200 1.09 -6.42 -3.56
N LEU A 201 -0.02 -5.68 -3.66
CA LEU A 201 -0.19 -4.59 -4.61
C LEU A 201 -0.70 -3.35 -3.86
N TYR A 202 0.03 -2.25 -3.99
CA TYR A 202 -0.34 -0.95 -3.48
C TYR A 202 -0.36 0.07 -4.62
N ILE A 203 -1.53 0.68 -4.84
CA ILE A 203 -1.72 1.71 -5.86
C ILE A 203 -2.17 3.02 -5.20
N VAL A 204 -1.51 4.11 -5.58
CA VAL A 204 -1.87 5.49 -5.24
C VAL A 204 -2.16 6.23 -6.54
N GLN A 205 -3.41 6.61 -6.77
CA GLN A 205 -3.75 7.50 -7.88
C GLN A 205 -5.13 8.15 -7.68
N ALA A 206 -5.15 9.48 -7.59
CA ALA A 206 -6.39 10.23 -7.54
C ALA A 206 -7.22 10.03 -8.83
N GLY A 207 -8.45 9.54 -8.68
CA GLY A 207 -9.39 9.36 -9.79
C GLY A 207 -9.15 8.11 -10.65
N LEU A 208 -8.27 7.20 -10.22
CA LEU A 208 -8.17 5.86 -10.83
C LEU A 208 -9.48 5.11 -10.60
N ARG A 209 -10.13 4.63 -11.67
CA ARG A 209 -11.35 3.82 -11.51
C ARG A 209 -10.93 2.40 -11.17
N VAL A 210 -11.42 1.86 -10.05
CA VAL A 210 -10.93 0.57 -9.53
C VAL A 210 -11.13 -0.59 -10.53
N GLY A 211 -12.20 -0.55 -11.34
CA GLY A 211 -12.42 -1.57 -12.38
C GLY A 211 -11.33 -1.63 -13.46
N GLU A 212 -10.52 -0.59 -13.63
CA GLU A 212 -9.38 -0.64 -14.56
C GLU A 212 -8.26 -1.58 -14.07
N LEU A 213 -8.24 -1.88 -12.77
CA LEU A 213 -7.29 -2.82 -12.19
C LEU A 213 -7.70 -4.28 -12.41
N ASP A 214 -8.93 -4.57 -12.83
CA ASP A 214 -9.44 -5.94 -12.96
C ASP A 214 -8.48 -6.79 -13.82
N HIS A 215 -7.94 -6.22 -14.90
CA HIS A 215 -6.97 -6.88 -15.76
C HIS A 215 -5.64 -7.22 -15.07
N VAL A 216 -5.18 -6.41 -14.14
CA VAL A 216 -3.99 -6.74 -13.34
C VAL A 216 -4.32 -7.80 -12.29
N LEU A 217 -5.47 -7.65 -11.63
CA LEU A 217 -5.93 -8.53 -10.57
C LEU A 217 -6.18 -9.96 -11.07
N ASP A 218 -6.78 -10.10 -12.26
CA ASP A 218 -7.01 -11.40 -12.92
C ASP A 218 -5.70 -12.13 -13.25
N ARG A 219 -4.61 -11.39 -13.44
CA ARG A 219 -3.26 -11.90 -13.73
C ARG A 219 -2.43 -12.16 -12.47
N ALA A 220 -2.97 -11.88 -11.28
CA ALA A 220 -2.28 -12.02 -9.99
C ALA A 220 -3.02 -13.00 -9.05
N PRO A 221 -3.03 -14.32 -9.37
CA PRO A 221 -3.85 -15.30 -8.65
C PRO A 221 -3.46 -15.47 -7.17
N ASN A 222 -2.22 -15.16 -6.81
CA ASN A 222 -1.69 -15.28 -5.45
C ASN A 222 -1.72 -13.95 -4.67
N LEU A 223 -2.43 -12.93 -5.18
CA LEU A 223 -2.52 -11.65 -4.51
C LEU A 223 -3.25 -11.80 -3.16
N ALA A 224 -2.51 -11.59 -2.08
CA ALA A 224 -3.01 -11.73 -0.72
C ALA A 224 -3.33 -10.37 -0.08
N LYS A 225 -2.69 -9.29 -0.55
CA LYS A 225 -2.79 -7.96 0.03
C LYS A 225 -3.00 -6.92 -1.07
N LEU A 226 -4.07 -6.13 -0.93
CA LEU A 226 -4.39 -5.03 -1.84
C LEU A 226 -4.56 -3.74 -1.04
N ARG A 227 -3.84 -2.69 -1.43
CA ARG A 227 -3.99 -1.34 -0.88
C ARG A 227 -4.33 -0.37 -2.02
N LEU A 228 -5.37 0.42 -1.82
CA LEU A 228 -5.86 1.41 -2.76
C LEU A 228 -6.00 2.74 -2.03
N LEU A 229 -5.25 3.75 -2.49
CA LEU A 229 -5.26 5.10 -1.92
C LEU A 229 -5.75 6.10 -2.97
N MET A 230 -6.74 6.91 -2.58
CA MET A 230 -7.34 7.98 -3.41
C MET A 230 -8.04 7.51 -4.71
N CYS A 231 -8.27 6.20 -4.88
CA CYS A 231 -8.96 5.63 -6.02
C CYS A 231 -10.48 5.96 -6.03
N ASP A 232 -11.08 5.88 -7.21
CA ASP A 232 -12.49 6.07 -7.50
C ASP A 232 -13.24 4.72 -7.59
N PHE A 233 -14.26 4.58 -6.73
CA PHE A 233 -15.13 3.41 -6.54
C PHE A 233 -16.54 3.61 -7.12
N ASN A 234 -16.80 4.72 -7.82
CA ASN A 234 -18.08 4.97 -8.49
C ASN A 234 -18.37 3.96 -9.62
N TYR A 235 -17.34 3.22 -10.06
CA TYR A 235 -17.44 2.21 -11.09
C TYR A 235 -17.22 0.83 -10.48
N PRO A 236 -18.14 -0.14 -10.68
CA PRO A 236 -17.99 -1.46 -10.11
C PRO A 236 -16.82 -2.19 -10.76
N SER A 237 -15.87 -2.63 -9.94
CA SER A 237 -14.93 -3.72 -10.30
C SER A 237 -15.69 -5.03 -10.35
N GLN A 238 -15.31 -5.88 -11.31
CA GLN A 238 -15.96 -7.16 -11.61
C GLN A 238 -15.57 -8.25 -10.63
N THR A 239 -14.32 -8.29 -10.16
CA THR A 239 -13.85 -9.39 -9.29
C THR A 239 -12.65 -8.99 -8.45
N LEU A 240 -12.64 -9.43 -7.18
CA LEU A 240 -11.46 -9.37 -6.32
C LEU A 240 -10.74 -10.73 -6.34
N PRO A 241 -9.41 -10.76 -6.16
CA PRO A 241 -8.67 -12.02 -6.10
C PRO A 241 -9.16 -12.94 -4.99
N ALA A 242 -9.31 -14.23 -5.28
CA ALA A 242 -9.84 -15.22 -4.33
C ALA A 242 -8.98 -15.35 -3.05
N ASN A 243 -7.66 -15.19 -3.17
CA ASN A 243 -6.70 -15.32 -2.08
C ASN A 243 -6.54 -14.03 -1.24
N LEU A 244 -7.35 -13.00 -1.49
CA LEU A 244 -7.23 -11.72 -0.79
C LEU A 244 -7.58 -11.87 0.70
N THR A 245 -6.62 -11.57 1.57
CA THR A 245 -6.78 -11.65 3.04
C THR A 245 -6.55 -10.30 3.73
N SER A 246 -6.00 -9.31 3.03
CA SER A 246 -5.79 -7.96 3.55
C SER A 246 -6.23 -6.93 2.53
N LEU A 247 -7.12 -6.03 2.94
CA LEU A 247 -7.62 -4.96 2.08
C LEU A 247 -7.48 -3.61 2.78
N CYS A 248 -6.93 -2.63 2.07
CA CYS A 248 -6.90 -1.24 2.49
C CYS A 248 -7.56 -0.38 1.40
N ILE A 249 -8.60 0.37 1.77
CA ILE A 249 -9.29 1.34 0.92
C ILE A 249 -9.27 2.68 1.65
N PHE A 250 -8.19 3.42 1.48
CA PHE A 250 -7.93 4.61 2.28
C PHE A 250 -8.07 5.88 1.44
N GLN A 251 -8.61 6.95 2.04
CA GLN A 251 -8.86 8.24 1.36
C GLN A 251 -9.64 8.18 0.02
N CYS A 252 -10.33 7.07 -0.26
CA CYS A 252 -11.11 6.88 -1.48
C CYS A 252 -12.50 7.52 -1.33
N SER A 253 -12.59 8.83 -1.62
CA SER A 253 -13.77 9.64 -1.27
C SER A 253 -15.11 9.23 -1.89
N SER A 254 -15.07 8.42 -2.95
CA SER A 254 -16.22 7.90 -3.71
C SER A 254 -16.81 6.60 -3.16
N ILE A 255 -16.14 5.90 -2.23
CA ILE A 255 -16.64 4.59 -1.76
C ILE A 255 -17.88 4.76 -0.89
N LEU A 256 -19.01 4.22 -1.36
CA LEU A 256 -20.26 4.16 -0.61
C LEU A 256 -20.24 3.01 0.41
N PRO A 257 -20.90 3.15 1.58
CA PRO A 257 -21.01 2.07 2.56
C PRO A 257 -21.54 0.76 1.97
N SER A 258 -22.59 0.81 1.15
CA SER A 258 -23.17 -0.38 0.49
C SER A 258 -22.19 -1.08 -0.45
N ARG A 259 -21.30 -0.33 -1.13
CA ARG A 259 -20.26 -0.91 -1.96
C ARG A 259 -19.20 -1.60 -1.11
N LEU A 260 -18.80 -0.99 0.01
CA LEU A 260 -17.87 -1.62 0.95
C LEU A 260 -18.47 -2.89 1.56
N GLU A 261 -19.76 -2.88 1.94
CA GLU A 261 -20.48 -4.08 2.40
C GLU A 261 -20.36 -5.21 1.36
N THR A 262 -20.62 -4.92 0.09
CA THR A 262 -20.52 -5.90 -1.00
C THR A 262 -19.10 -6.46 -1.13
N ILE A 263 -18.08 -5.60 -1.05
CA ILE A 263 -16.67 -6.00 -1.10
C ILE A 263 -16.29 -6.91 0.09
N ILE A 264 -16.72 -6.54 1.30
CA ILE A 264 -16.48 -7.35 2.51
C ILE A 264 -17.11 -8.74 2.34
N LEU A 265 -18.33 -8.79 1.83
CA LEU A 265 -19.08 -10.03 1.64
C LEU A 265 -18.55 -10.88 0.49
N SER A 266 -17.85 -10.32 -0.50
CA SER A 266 -17.24 -11.10 -1.58
C SER A 266 -15.93 -11.78 -1.19
N ILE A 267 -15.20 -11.25 -0.20
CA ILE A 267 -13.95 -11.86 0.28
C ILE A 267 -14.25 -13.06 1.17
N GLU A 268 -13.49 -14.16 1.05
CA GLU A 268 -13.74 -15.38 1.84
C GLU A 268 -13.07 -15.39 3.21
N LYS A 269 -11.82 -14.91 3.32
CA LYS A 269 -11.00 -15.02 4.53
C LYS A 269 -10.30 -13.70 4.87
N LEU A 270 -11.09 -12.65 5.08
CA LEU A 270 -10.56 -11.32 5.40
C LEU A 270 -9.93 -11.35 6.81
N SER A 271 -8.66 -10.97 6.89
CA SER A 271 -7.87 -10.95 8.11
C SER A 271 -7.47 -9.56 8.57
N ARG A 272 -7.34 -8.62 7.62
CA ARG A 272 -7.04 -7.21 7.88
C ARG A 272 -7.88 -6.34 6.98
N LEU A 273 -8.53 -5.35 7.57
CA LEU A 273 -9.30 -4.35 6.84
C LEU A 273 -8.95 -2.95 7.32
N GLU A 274 -8.66 -2.06 6.38
CA GLU A 274 -8.46 -0.63 6.64
C GLU A 274 -9.36 0.15 5.68
N PHE A 275 -10.16 1.08 6.19
CA PHE A 275 -10.98 1.91 5.31
C PHE A 275 -11.19 3.34 5.81
N THR A 276 -11.37 4.25 4.86
CA THR A 276 -11.94 5.57 5.10
C THR A 276 -13.37 5.63 4.56
N LEU A 277 -14.34 6.04 5.37
CA LEU A 277 -15.72 6.26 4.92
C LEU A 277 -16.20 7.68 5.23
N ARG A 278 -17.03 8.21 4.33
CA ARG A 278 -17.86 9.41 4.54
C ARG A 278 -19.30 8.93 4.72
N CYS A 279 -19.71 8.67 5.96
CA CYS A 279 -21.03 8.11 6.23
C CYS A 279 -21.60 8.55 7.57
N GLN A 280 -22.85 8.16 7.84
CA GLN A 280 -23.48 8.34 9.15
C GLN A 280 -23.22 7.13 10.05
N SER A 281 -23.45 7.27 11.36
CA SER A 281 -23.26 6.18 12.34
C SER A 281 -24.05 4.90 12.02
N LYS A 282 -25.25 5.03 11.44
CA LYS A 282 -26.06 3.88 10.98
C LYS A 282 -25.38 3.08 9.88
N ASP A 283 -24.74 3.76 8.94
CA ASP A 283 -24.04 3.10 7.83
C ASP A 283 -22.77 2.40 8.32
N LEU A 284 -22.06 3.01 9.28
CA LEU A 284 -20.94 2.33 9.94
C LEU A 284 -21.41 1.05 10.63
N ALA A 285 -22.48 1.11 11.42
CA ALA A 285 -23.01 -0.06 12.12
C ALA A 285 -23.35 -1.19 11.14
N ARG A 286 -23.91 -0.87 9.96
CA ARG A 286 -24.16 -1.85 8.89
C ARG A 286 -22.88 -2.45 8.33
N VAL A 287 -21.89 -1.63 7.98
CA VAL A 287 -20.58 -2.10 7.47
C VAL A 287 -19.91 -3.03 8.47
N ILE A 288 -19.89 -2.66 9.76
CA ILE A 288 -19.32 -3.50 10.82
C ILE A 288 -20.14 -4.78 11.00
N THR A 289 -21.46 -4.73 10.86
CA THR A 289 -22.30 -5.94 10.88
C THR A 289 -21.94 -6.90 9.74
N SER A 290 -21.64 -6.39 8.54
CA SER A 290 -21.17 -7.22 7.42
C SER A 290 -19.83 -7.92 7.70
N LEU A 291 -19.02 -7.38 8.61
CA LEU A 291 -17.78 -8.04 9.06
C LEU A 291 -18.04 -9.30 9.91
N SER A 292 -19.26 -9.56 10.37
CA SER A 292 -19.60 -10.81 11.07
C SER A 292 -19.25 -12.06 10.26
N LYS A 293 -19.30 -11.99 8.92
CA LYS A 293 -18.81 -13.06 8.03
C LYS A 293 -17.36 -13.49 8.38
N HIS A 294 -16.57 -12.54 8.86
CA HIS A 294 -15.15 -12.66 9.17
C HIS A 294 -14.87 -12.71 10.67
N GLU A 295 -15.86 -13.05 11.51
CA GLU A 295 -15.75 -13.05 12.98
C GLU A 295 -14.50 -13.81 13.49
N LYS A 296 -14.14 -14.92 12.81
CA LYS A 296 -13.02 -15.82 13.19
C LYS A 296 -11.71 -15.52 12.46
N THR A 297 -11.74 -14.67 11.43
CA THR A 297 -10.58 -14.44 10.55
C THR A 297 -10.03 -13.04 10.69
N LEU A 298 -10.88 -12.04 10.97
CA LEU A 298 -10.50 -10.64 11.07
C LEU A 298 -9.70 -10.39 12.35
N LYS A 299 -8.40 -10.12 12.20
CA LYS A 299 -7.45 -9.87 13.29
C LYS A 299 -7.17 -8.39 13.50
N SER A 300 -7.29 -7.58 12.45
CA SER A 300 -6.96 -6.16 12.48
C SER A 300 -7.98 -5.33 11.70
N LEU A 301 -8.46 -4.25 12.32
CA LEU A 301 -9.43 -3.33 11.73
C LEU A 301 -8.96 -1.89 11.92
N THR A 302 -8.96 -1.09 10.86
CA THR A 302 -8.77 0.36 10.91
C THR A 302 -9.99 1.06 10.32
N VAL A 303 -10.62 1.91 11.13
CA VAL A 303 -11.83 2.67 10.77
C VAL A 303 -11.54 4.16 10.87
N CYS A 304 -11.49 4.83 9.72
CA CYS A 304 -11.37 6.29 9.61
C CYS A 304 -12.69 6.87 9.10
N LEU A 305 -13.36 7.69 9.92
CA LEU A 305 -14.59 8.37 9.49
C LEU A 305 -14.34 9.85 9.23
N LYS A 306 -14.69 10.28 8.02
CA LYS A 306 -14.76 11.71 7.69
C LYS A 306 -16.22 12.16 7.89
N TRP A 307 -16.50 12.68 9.09
CA TRP A 307 -17.83 13.13 9.49
C TRP A 307 -18.24 14.39 8.71
N TYR A 308 -19.47 14.41 8.19
CA TYR A 308 -20.13 15.66 7.88
C TYR A 308 -20.54 16.31 9.20
N GLY A 309 -19.97 17.47 9.51
CA GLY A 309 -20.29 18.21 10.72
C GLY A 309 -21.80 18.40 10.87
N ARG A 310 -22.42 17.59 11.72
CA ARG A 310 -23.71 17.87 12.37
C ARG A 310 -23.62 17.34 13.79
N SER A 311 -23.55 18.29 14.72
CA SER A 311 -23.73 18.06 16.15
C SER A 311 -25.05 17.32 16.38
N GLY A 312 -25.00 16.14 16.99
CA GLY A 312 -26.19 15.42 17.46
C GLY A 312 -26.51 14.08 16.77
N SER A 313 -25.58 13.47 16.02
CA SER A 313 -25.85 12.18 15.38
C SER A 313 -26.08 11.05 16.39
N SER A 314 -27.28 10.45 16.30
CA SER A 314 -27.74 9.20 16.91
C SER A 314 -26.63 8.23 17.34
N ARG A 315 -26.65 7.88 18.63
CA ARG A 315 -25.84 6.84 19.27
C ARG A 315 -26.31 5.45 18.83
N VAL A 316 -25.88 5.01 17.66
CA VAL A 316 -26.14 3.63 17.21
C VAL A 316 -25.02 2.76 17.75
N LYS A 317 -25.37 1.73 18.51
CA LYS A 317 -24.40 0.73 18.96
C LYS A 317 -23.83 0.03 17.74
N VAL A 318 -22.52 0.07 17.60
CA VAL A 318 -21.78 -0.64 16.55
C VAL A 318 -21.34 -1.99 17.11
N PRO A 319 -21.65 -3.13 16.47
CA PRO A 319 -21.49 -4.44 17.08
C PRO A 319 -20.07 -5.00 16.91
N LEU A 320 -19.06 -4.29 17.43
CA LEU A 320 -17.67 -4.75 17.39
C LEU A 320 -17.44 -6.03 18.22
N GLU A 321 -18.29 -6.29 19.22
CA GLU A 321 -18.19 -7.46 20.09
C GLU A 321 -18.39 -8.79 19.36
N ALA A 322 -19.04 -8.75 18.18
CA ALA A 322 -19.22 -9.92 17.32
C ALA A 322 -17.91 -10.37 16.65
N LEU A 323 -16.88 -9.52 16.60
CA LEU A 323 -15.60 -9.81 15.95
C LEU A 323 -14.65 -10.54 16.90
N THR A 324 -14.95 -11.80 17.19
CA THR A 324 -14.31 -12.61 18.24
C THR A 324 -12.82 -12.89 18.07
N SER A 325 -12.26 -12.67 16.88
CA SER A 325 -10.81 -12.79 16.61
C SER A 325 -10.08 -11.46 16.46
N LEU A 326 -10.78 -10.34 16.65
CA LEU A 326 -10.19 -9.01 16.48
C LEU A 326 -9.20 -8.74 17.61
N GLY A 327 -7.91 -8.65 17.26
CA GLY A 327 -6.83 -8.37 18.21
C GLY A 327 -6.34 -6.93 18.18
N SER A 328 -6.54 -6.21 17.07
CA SER A 328 -6.09 -4.83 16.88
C SER A 328 -7.17 -3.96 16.24
N LEU A 329 -7.46 -2.82 16.86
CA LEU A 329 -8.39 -1.80 16.35
C LEU A 329 -7.69 -0.43 16.30
N THR A 330 -7.72 0.22 15.14
CA THR A 330 -7.29 1.62 14.98
C THR A 330 -8.50 2.47 14.59
N THR A 331 -8.76 3.54 15.32
CA THR A 331 -9.86 4.46 15.00
C THR A 331 -9.66 5.83 15.64
N ASP A 332 -10.50 6.81 15.30
CA ASP A 332 -10.64 8.02 16.11
C ASP A 332 -11.73 7.82 17.18
N VAL A 333 -11.68 8.62 18.24
CA VAL A 333 -12.62 8.51 19.37
C VAL A 333 -14.08 8.80 18.94
N ARG A 334 -14.27 9.63 17.92
CA ARG A 334 -15.58 10.12 17.49
C ARG A 334 -16.31 9.10 16.61
N SER A 335 -15.57 8.22 15.93
CA SER A 335 -16.08 7.23 14.99
C SER A 335 -17.18 6.34 15.56
N PHE A 336 -17.09 6.02 16.86
CA PHE A 336 -18.03 5.11 17.54
C PHE A 336 -18.85 5.78 18.66
N GLY A 337 -18.58 7.05 18.97
CA GLY A 337 -19.27 7.81 20.02
C GLY A 337 -18.97 7.32 21.45
N PHE A 338 -19.67 7.93 22.41
CA PHE A 338 -19.45 7.78 23.86
C PHE A 338 -20.69 7.23 24.59
N GLY A 339 -20.50 6.69 25.79
CA GLY A 339 -21.52 6.25 26.73
C GLY A 339 -21.89 4.77 26.61
N GLY A 340 -23.09 4.40 27.09
CA GLY A 340 -23.57 3.00 27.16
C GLY A 340 -23.70 2.25 25.83
N THR A 341 -23.46 2.93 24.70
CA THR A 341 -23.40 2.35 23.34
C THR A 341 -22.14 2.80 22.58
N GLY A 342 -21.17 3.40 23.27
CA GLY A 342 -19.96 3.97 22.68
C GLY A 342 -18.86 2.93 22.45
N LEU A 343 -17.70 3.41 21.97
CA LEU A 343 -16.55 2.58 21.57
C LEU A 343 -16.21 1.49 22.61
N ILE A 344 -15.95 1.92 23.85
CA ILE A 344 -15.50 1.05 24.94
C ILE A 344 -16.47 -0.12 25.21
N GLN A 345 -17.78 0.15 25.15
CA GLN A 345 -18.81 -0.86 25.41
C GLN A 345 -18.99 -1.87 24.27
N SER A 346 -18.46 -1.56 23.09
CA SER A 346 -18.53 -2.44 21.92
C SER A 346 -17.29 -3.29 21.71
N LEU A 347 -16.20 -3.05 22.45
CA LEU A 347 -14.93 -3.73 22.19
C LEU A 347 -15.05 -5.26 22.42
N PRO A 348 -14.54 -6.09 21.49
CA PRO A 348 -14.54 -7.53 21.68
C PRO A 348 -13.53 -7.94 22.75
N ALA A 349 -13.82 -9.03 23.47
CA ALA A 349 -12.95 -9.55 24.53
C ALA A 349 -11.56 -10.00 24.03
N SER A 350 -11.43 -10.31 22.73
CA SER A 350 -10.17 -10.67 22.09
C SER A 350 -9.21 -9.51 21.86
N LEU A 351 -9.67 -8.27 22.02
CA LEU A 351 -8.91 -7.08 21.65
C LEU A 351 -7.71 -6.87 22.58
N GLN A 352 -6.51 -6.84 21.99
CA GLN A 352 -5.25 -6.64 22.70
C GLN A 352 -4.69 -5.23 22.52
N LYS A 353 -4.93 -4.62 21.34
CA LYS A 353 -4.42 -3.30 20.97
C LYS A 353 -5.57 -2.41 20.49
N LEU A 354 -5.71 -1.26 21.12
CA LEU A 354 -6.57 -0.16 20.65
C LEU A 354 -5.69 1.05 20.36
N ARG A 355 -5.74 1.56 19.14
CA ARG A 355 -4.98 2.74 18.72
C ARG A 355 -5.93 3.88 18.36
N ILE A 356 -5.77 4.99 19.04
CA ILE A 356 -6.62 6.18 18.93
C ILE A 356 -5.92 7.27 18.12
N ILE A 357 -6.45 7.58 16.94
CA ILE A 357 -5.98 8.67 16.11
C ILE A 357 -6.63 9.98 16.56
N ARG A 358 -5.79 10.97 16.90
CA ARG A 358 -6.25 12.29 17.34
C ARG A 358 -6.63 13.14 16.14
N SER A 359 -7.86 12.97 15.64
CA SER A 359 -8.40 13.82 14.58
C SER A 359 -8.31 15.32 14.97
N PRO A 360 -8.03 16.24 14.02
CA PRO A 360 -7.98 17.67 14.31
C PRO A 360 -9.27 18.21 14.94
N GLU A 361 -10.39 17.54 14.70
CA GLU A 361 -11.71 17.89 15.20
C GLU A 361 -12.05 17.23 16.55
N THR A 362 -11.14 16.46 17.16
CA THR A 362 -11.36 15.83 18.46
C THR A 362 -11.05 16.83 19.58
N THR A 363 -12.03 17.08 20.45
CA THR A 363 -11.91 18.02 21.56
C THR A 363 -11.23 17.40 22.78
N LYS A 364 -10.71 18.25 23.69
CA LYS A 364 -10.14 17.79 24.97
C LYS A 364 -11.20 17.08 25.84
N ASP A 365 -12.43 17.59 25.86
CA ASP A 365 -13.53 17.02 26.65
C ASP A 365 -13.92 15.63 26.16
N GLU A 366 -13.94 15.41 24.84
CA GLU A 366 -14.17 14.10 24.23
C GLU A 366 -13.08 13.09 24.63
N LEU A 367 -11.81 13.50 24.62
CA LEU A 367 -10.72 12.61 25.04
C LEU A 367 -10.76 12.32 26.54
N ALA A 368 -11.09 13.32 27.37
CA ALA A 368 -11.26 13.14 28.81
C ALA A 368 -12.41 12.18 29.13
N CYS A 369 -13.54 12.30 28.40
CA CYS A 369 -14.68 11.39 28.50
C CYS A 369 -14.28 9.96 28.14
N PHE A 370 -13.58 9.76 27.02
CA PHE A 370 -13.05 8.44 26.64
C PHE A 370 -12.11 7.86 27.70
N HIS A 371 -11.25 8.68 28.30
CA HIS A 371 -10.36 8.23 29.36
C HIS A 371 -11.11 7.74 30.59
N THR A 372 -12.15 8.45 31.03
CA THR A 372 -13.01 8.00 32.14
C THR A 372 -13.69 6.66 31.84
N GLU A 373 -14.20 6.47 30.63
CA GLU A 373 -14.81 5.21 30.19
C GLU A 373 -13.78 4.07 30.16
N LEU A 374 -12.58 4.34 29.67
CA LEU A 374 -11.48 3.37 29.65
C LEU A 374 -11.06 2.94 31.06
N CYS A 375 -10.92 3.89 32.00
CA CYS A 375 -10.64 3.59 33.40
C CYS A 375 -11.72 2.68 34.01
N SER A 376 -12.99 2.99 33.75
CA SER A 376 -14.11 2.16 34.20
C SER A 376 -14.08 0.76 33.56
N ALA A 377 -13.71 0.62 32.29
CA ALA A 377 -13.65 -0.69 31.64
C ALA A 377 -12.48 -1.55 32.14
N ARG A 378 -11.35 -0.91 32.51
CA ARG A 378 -10.22 -1.61 33.12
C ARG A 378 -10.60 -2.29 34.43
N THR A 379 -11.47 -1.69 35.25
CA THR A 379 -11.94 -2.35 36.49
C THR A 379 -12.95 -3.48 36.26
N HIS A 380 -13.39 -3.69 35.01
CA HIS A 380 -14.40 -4.68 34.63
C HIS A 380 -13.89 -5.69 33.59
N GLY A 381 -12.58 -5.97 33.57
CA GLY A 381 -12.00 -7.07 32.78
C GLY A 381 -11.23 -6.67 31.52
N MET A 382 -11.00 -5.38 31.26
CA MET A 382 -10.14 -4.90 30.16
C MET A 382 -8.72 -4.48 30.60
N GLU A 383 -8.21 -5.05 31.68
CA GLU A 383 -6.93 -4.67 32.31
C GLU A 383 -5.73 -4.77 31.35
N ASN A 384 -5.74 -5.76 30.46
CA ASN A 384 -4.64 -6.06 29.54
C ASN A 384 -4.72 -5.30 28.20
N LEU A 385 -5.74 -4.45 28.00
CA LEU A 385 -5.89 -3.70 26.75
C LEU A 385 -4.81 -2.61 26.66
N ARG A 386 -3.90 -2.74 25.68
CA ARG A 386 -2.92 -1.69 25.36
C ARG A 386 -3.60 -0.61 24.53
N VAL A 387 -3.75 0.58 25.12
CA VAL A 387 -4.29 1.76 24.43
C VAL A 387 -3.18 2.72 24.06
N LEU A 388 -3.09 3.03 22.76
CA LEU A 388 -2.09 3.91 22.17
C LEU A 388 -2.78 5.12 21.55
N SER A 389 -2.04 6.22 21.41
CA SER A 389 -2.51 7.40 20.70
C SER A 389 -1.44 7.97 19.77
N SER A 390 -1.90 8.45 18.62
CA SER A 390 -1.06 8.94 17.54
C SER A 390 -1.63 10.24 16.97
N GLY A 391 -0.78 11.02 16.28
CA GLY A 391 -1.19 12.18 15.50
C GLY A 391 -2.16 11.86 14.35
N PRO A 392 -2.89 12.87 13.84
CA PRO A 392 -3.92 12.70 12.80
C PRO A 392 -3.41 12.18 11.45
N GLU A 393 -2.12 12.32 11.18
CA GLU A 393 -1.42 11.83 9.99
C GLU A 393 -1.12 10.33 10.03
N TYR A 394 -1.12 9.71 11.22
CA TYR A 394 -0.62 8.35 11.40
C TYR A 394 -1.71 7.27 11.41
N TRP A 395 -2.66 7.32 10.48
CA TRP A 395 -3.77 6.35 10.43
C TRP A 395 -3.33 4.91 10.17
N GLU A 396 -2.23 4.73 9.46
CA GLU A 396 -1.70 3.40 9.21
C GLU A 396 -0.86 2.91 10.38
N GLU A 397 -0.82 1.59 10.58
CA GLU A 397 0.04 0.96 11.58
C GLU A 397 1.52 1.16 11.14
N LEU A 398 2.19 2.11 11.79
CA LEU A 398 3.63 2.43 11.64
C LEU A 398 4.44 1.75 12.75
N ASP A 399 5.76 1.73 12.59
CA ASP A 399 6.67 1.39 13.68
C ASP A 399 6.41 2.29 14.89
N SER A 400 6.54 1.73 16.09
CA SER A 400 5.95 2.22 17.36
C SER A 400 6.42 3.60 17.85
N ASP A 401 7.31 4.27 17.11
CA ASP A 401 7.97 5.52 17.52
C ASP A 401 7.01 6.71 17.54
N HIS A 402 5.87 6.62 16.84
CA HIS A 402 4.85 7.67 16.77
C HIS A 402 3.65 7.43 17.70
N ASP A 403 3.65 6.29 18.40
CA ASP A 403 2.57 5.89 19.28
C ASP A 403 2.94 6.21 20.74
N THR A 404 2.10 6.99 21.41
CA THR A 404 2.23 7.27 22.84
C THR A 404 1.25 6.40 23.62
N VAL A 405 1.64 5.95 24.81
CA VAL A 405 0.69 5.25 25.70
C VAL A 405 -0.41 6.24 26.09
N PHE A 406 -1.67 5.83 25.92
CA PHE A 406 -2.80 6.66 26.34
C PHE A 406 -3.04 6.44 27.84
N ASP A 407 -2.55 7.38 28.64
CA ASP A 407 -2.59 7.36 30.12
C ASP A 407 -3.28 8.58 30.74
N GLY A 408 -3.89 9.43 29.92
CA GLY A 408 -4.57 10.64 30.34
C GLY A 408 -3.67 11.83 30.69
N SER A 409 -2.35 11.69 30.62
CA SER A 409 -1.40 12.80 30.81
C SER A 409 -1.56 13.93 29.78
N MET A 410 -2.18 13.62 28.63
CA MET A 410 -2.44 14.59 27.55
C MET A 410 -3.58 15.58 27.85
N PHE A 411 -4.25 15.46 29.00
CA PHE A 411 -5.34 16.36 29.42
C PHE A 411 -4.91 17.46 30.38
N LEU A 412 -3.67 17.40 30.89
CA LEU A 412 -3.10 18.38 31.81
C LEU A 412 -2.59 19.63 31.08
#